data_AF-A0A1F5YAT0-F1
#
_entry.id   AF-A0A1F5YAT0-F1
#
_cell.length_a   1.000
_cell.length_b   1.000
_cell.length_c   1.000
_cell.angle_alpha   90.00
_cell.angle_beta   90.00
_cell.angle_gamma   90.00
#
_symmetry.space_group_name_H-M   'P 1'
#
loop_
_entity.id
_entity.type
_entity.pdbx_description
1 polymer ?
#
loop_
_entity_poly.entity_id
_entity_poly.type
_entity_poly.pdbx_seq_one_letter_code
_entity_poly.pdbx_strand_id
1 'polypeptide(L)'
;MAYLKAFFNFLTQSQLFAILIGFFLGAFGNEYIRQWFFSPEIIIDYRQEKPFVINSRIGFDMEKIYYPYFQFRLSIYNKSKYFKADKHVVMLTGLWNLVNDRYEKEELFEPVRLNSLSYGPETILPKMRVFTPLGRITHVDYQKQFEGYLSGDLDKPQFRFELKDMPRWILSHVAPGKHLFEITVYFDNIPPVSKKFELFWSGRWPESYEEMLKQIVIKAL
;
A
#
# COMPACT_ATOMS: atom_id res chain seq x y z
N MET A 1 -45.32 26.47 16.19
CA MET A 1 -45.90 25.15 16.52
C MET A 1 -47.25 24.88 15.86
N ALA A 2 -48.19 25.84 15.80
CA ALA A 2 -49.53 25.62 15.21
C ALA A 2 -49.49 25.19 13.72
N TYR A 3 -48.63 25.81 12.91
CA TYR A 3 -48.50 25.49 11.48
C TYR A 3 -47.93 24.08 11.21
N LEU A 4 -47.05 23.58 12.08
CA LEU A 4 -46.50 22.22 11.96
C LEU A 4 -47.59 21.16 12.21
N LYS A 5 -48.44 21.38 13.22
CA LYS A 5 -49.57 20.50 13.52
C LYS A 5 -50.59 20.45 12.38
N ALA A 6 -50.88 21.59 11.77
CA ALA A 6 -51.79 21.65 10.63
C ALA A 6 -51.24 20.92 9.39
N PHE A 7 -49.93 21.04 9.14
CA PHE A 7 -49.25 20.33 8.06
C PHE A 7 -49.30 18.80 8.23
N PHE A 8 -49.04 18.29 9.44
CA PHE A 8 -49.07 16.85 9.71
C PHE A 8 -50.49 16.25 9.75
N ASN A 9 -51.50 17.04 10.13
CA ASN A 9 -52.90 16.59 10.11
C ASN A 9 -53.50 16.47 8.70
N PHE A 10 -52.86 17.06 7.68
CA PHE A 10 -53.31 16.98 6.28
C PHE A 10 -52.74 15.76 5.53
N LEU A 11 -51.71 15.12 6.09
CA LEU A 11 -51.02 14.01 5.46
C LEU A 11 -51.66 12.69 5.87
N THR A 12 -51.94 11.84 4.89
CA THR A 12 -52.34 10.45 5.12
C THR A 12 -51.19 9.67 5.77
N GLN A 13 -51.49 8.58 6.49
CA GLN A 13 -50.46 7.75 7.14
C GLN A 13 -49.37 7.28 6.15
N SER A 14 -49.73 7.01 4.90
CA SER A 14 -48.78 6.63 3.84
C SER A 14 -47.84 7.77 3.42
N GLN A 15 -48.32 9.01 3.40
CA GLN A 15 -47.48 10.19 3.10
C GLN A 15 -46.52 10.52 4.25
N LEU A 16 -46.98 10.37 5.49
CA LEU A 16 -46.15 10.47 6.69
C LEU A 16 -45.01 9.43 6.66
N PHE A 17 -45.33 8.20 6.28
CA PHE A 17 -44.35 7.12 6.14
C PHE A 17 -43.33 7.40 5.03
N ALA A 18 -43.79 7.91 3.88
CA ALA A 18 -42.91 8.29 2.76
C ALA A 18 -41.95 9.45 3.11
N ILE A 19 -42.43 10.45 3.86
CA ILE A 19 -41.59 11.56 4.34
C ILE A 19 -40.57 11.05 5.36
N LEU A 20 -40.97 10.15 6.27
CA LEU A 20 -40.04 9.52 7.22
C LEU A 20 -38.98 8.70 6.48
N ILE A 21 -39.35 7.88 5.49
CA ILE A 21 -38.39 7.15 4.66
C ILE A 21 -37.47 8.11 3.91
N GLY A 22 -38.01 9.16 3.29
CA GLY A 22 -37.22 10.17 2.59
C GLY A 22 -36.26 10.93 3.52
N PHE A 23 -36.69 11.21 4.75
CA PHE A 23 -35.87 11.84 5.78
C PHE A 23 -34.81 10.88 6.32
N PHE A 24 -35.12 9.59 6.54
CA PHE A 24 -34.14 8.59 6.96
C PHE A 24 -33.12 8.28 5.86
N LEU A 25 -33.55 8.14 4.61
CA LEU A 25 -32.66 8.00 3.45
C LEU A 25 -31.83 9.29 3.21
N GLY A 26 -32.41 10.46 3.45
CA GLY A 26 -31.74 11.75 3.28
C GLY A 26 -30.79 12.15 4.42
N ALA A 27 -31.13 11.80 5.66
CA ALA A 27 -30.37 12.17 6.86
C ALA A 27 -29.36 11.09 7.29
N PHE A 28 -29.69 9.81 7.13
CA PHE A 28 -28.81 8.68 7.50
C PHE A 28 -28.29 7.92 6.30
N GLY A 29 -29.10 7.76 5.26
CA GLY A 29 -28.69 7.08 4.02
C GLY A 29 -27.66 7.88 3.22
N ASN A 30 -27.68 9.21 3.27
CA ASN A 30 -26.92 10.03 2.34
C ASN A 30 -25.41 9.81 2.44
N GLU A 31 -24.81 9.68 3.61
CA GLU A 31 -23.35 9.56 3.69
C GLU A 31 -22.84 8.15 3.30
N TYR A 32 -23.51 7.10 3.77
CA TYR A 32 -23.17 5.71 3.38
C TYR A 32 -23.52 5.40 1.93
N ILE A 33 -24.70 5.77 1.46
CA ILE A 33 -25.13 5.58 0.07
C ILE A 33 -24.25 6.44 -0.85
N ARG A 34 -23.92 7.68 -0.46
CA ARG A 34 -23.04 8.52 -1.27
C ARG A 34 -21.61 7.99 -1.29
N GLN A 35 -21.07 7.49 -0.19
CA GLN A 35 -19.78 6.79 -0.21
C GLN A 35 -19.83 5.57 -1.13
N TRP A 36 -20.92 4.80 -1.14
CA TRP A 36 -21.01 3.59 -1.96
C TRP A 36 -21.21 3.87 -3.46
N PHE A 37 -22.04 4.85 -3.82
CA PHE A 37 -22.30 5.22 -5.21
C PHE A 37 -21.28 6.22 -5.79
N PHE A 38 -20.52 6.89 -4.93
CA PHE A 38 -19.58 7.95 -5.32
C PHE A 38 -18.19 7.82 -4.65
N SER A 39 -17.75 6.59 -4.31
CA SER A 39 -16.38 6.36 -3.83
C SER A 39 -15.35 6.46 -4.95
N PRO A 40 -14.18 7.06 -4.69
CA PRO A 40 -12.96 6.82 -5.45
C PRO A 40 -12.71 5.33 -5.74
N GLU A 41 -12.47 5.00 -7.02
CA GLU A 41 -12.04 3.68 -7.46
C GLU A 41 -10.52 3.63 -7.38
N ILE A 42 -9.99 3.14 -6.26
CA ILE A 42 -8.54 3.02 -6.03
C ILE A 42 -8.05 1.66 -6.50
N ILE A 43 -6.96 1.67 -7.27
CA ILE A 43 -6.26 0.48 -7.77
C ILE A 43 -4.84 0.49 -7.24
N ILE A 44 -4.44 -0.61 -6.60
CA ILE A 44 -3.05 -0.88 -6.21
C ILE A 44 -2.47 -1.82 -7.27
N ASP A 45 -1.39 -1.40 -7.93
CA ASP A 45 -0.78 -2.12 -9.05
C ASP A 45 0.74 -2.18 -8.90
N TYR A 46 1.35 -3.20 -9.50
CA TYR A 46 2.79 -3.38 -9.63
C TYR A 46 3.13 -3.94 -11.01
N ARG A 47 4.23 -3.47 -11.60
CA ARG A 47 4.78 -4.04 -12.85
C ARG A 47 6.29 -4.19 -12.74
N GLN A 48 6.83 -5.21 -13.41
CA GLN A 48 8.26 -5.49 -13.41
C GLN A 48 9.01 -4.62 -14.45
N GLU A 49 8.85 -3.30 -14.37
CA GLU A 49 9.40 -2.33 -15.34
C GLU A 49 9.55 -0.93 -14.74
N LYS A 50 10.18 0.01 -15.46
CA LYS A 50 10.10 1.43 -15.09
C LYS A 50 8.66 1.93 -15.28
N PRO A 51 8.10 2.76 -14.38
CA PRO A 51 8.74 3.37 -13.21
C PRO A 51 8.64 2.55 -11.92
N PHE A 52 8.02 1.38 -11.91
CA PHE A 52 7.85 0.57 -10.68
C PHE A 52 9.19 0.07 -10.12
N VAL A 53 10.18 -0.16 -10.98
CA VAL A 53 11.55 -0.50 -10.56
C VAL A 53 12.52 0.59 -10.99
N ILE A 54 13.26 1.14 -10.03
CA ILE A 54 14.37 2.07 -10.27
C ILE A 54 15.69 1.36 -9.97
N ASN A 55 16.67 1.50 -10.85
CA ASN A 55 18.08 1.26 -10.54
C ASN A 55 18.76 2.61 -10.33
N SER A 56 19.43 2.78 -9.20
CA SER A 56 20.18 3.98 -8.88
C SER A 56 21.38 3.61 -8.01
N ARG A 57 22.07 4.62 -7.48
CA ARG A 57 23.15 4.42 -6.52
C ARG A 57 22.80 5.08 -5.19
N ILE A 58 23.18 4.44 -4.10
CA ILE A 58 23.01 4.91 -2.72
C ILE A 58 24.38 4.95 -2.05
N GLY A 59 24.63 5.96 -1.24
CA GLY A 59 25.95 6.18 -0.68
C GLY A 59 26.00 7.41 0.21
N PHE A 60 27.18 7.70 0.74
CA PHE A 60 27.45 8.92 1.48
C PHE A 60 28.32 9.84 0.64
N ASP A 61 27.78 11.02 0.30
CA ASP A 61 28.49 12.02 -0.51
C ASP A 61 29.83 12.43 0.13
N MET A 62 29.91 12.43 1.45
CA MET A 62 31.13 12.75 2.20
C MET A 62 32.26 11.73 1.95
N GLU A 63 31.92 10.46 1.74
CA GLU A 63 32.89 9.39 1.48
C GLU A 63 33.08 9.15 -0.03
N LYS A 64 32.21 9.71 -0.89
CA LYS A 64 32.14 9.46 -2.34
C LYS A 64 32.03 7.98 -2.71
N ILE A 65 31.54 7.16 -1.78
CA ILE A 65 31.30 5.74 -2.01
C ILE A 65 29.82 5.56 -2.34
N TYR A 66 29.55 5.02 -3.52
CA TYR A 66 28.20 4.81 -4.02
C TYR A 66 28.02 3.36 -4.46
N TYR A 67 26.99 2.73 -3.94
CA TYR A 67 26.64 1.34 -4.21
C TYR A 67 25.40 1.26 -5.09
N PRO A 68 25.36 0.37 -6.08
CA PRO A 68 24.14 0.12 -6.84
C PRO A 68 23.02 -0.37 -5.90
N TYR A 69 21.80 0.09 -6.16
CA TYR A 69 20.61 -0.43 -5.50
C TYR A 69 19.40 -0.40 -6.43
N PHE A 70 18.48 -1.32 -6.17
CA PHE A 70 17.22 -1.44 -6.87
C PHE A 70 16.09 -1.12 -5.92
N GLN A 71 15.24 -0.16 -6.29
CA GLN A 71 14.03 0.20 -5.56
C GLN A 71 12.80 -0.31 -6.29
N PHE A 72 11.90 -0.92 -5.53
CA PHE A 72 10.62 -1.44 -5.97
C PHE A 72 9.52 -0.54 -5.41
N ARG A 73 8.60 -0.13 -6.27
CA ARG A 73 7.53 0.83 -5.96
C ARG A 73 6.19 0.26 -6.38
N LEU A 74 5.19 0.47 -5.54
CA LEU A 74 3.79 0.22 -5.88
C LEU A 74 3.18 1.46 -6.50
N SER A 75 2.23 1.26 -7.40
CA SER A 75 1.38 2.31 -7.91
C SER A 75 0.05 2.30 -7.16
N ILE A 76 -0.39 3.47 -6.71
CA ILE A 76 -1.75 3.69 -6.23
C ILE A 76 -2.41 4.65 -7.22
N TYR A 77 -3.43 4.16 -7.93
CA TYR A 77 -4.09 4.89 -8.98
C TYR A 77 -5.55 5.15 -8.61
N ASN A 78 -5.96 6.41 -8.64
CA ASN A 78 -7.36 6.78 -8.52
C ASN A 78 -7.98 6.81 -9.92
N LYS A 79 -8.74 5.76 -10.26
CA LYS A 79 -9.42 5.64 -11.55
C LYS A 79 -10.72 6.45 -11.61
N SER A 80 -11.20 7.01 -10.51
CA SER A 80 -12.42 7.83 -10.53
C SER A 80 -12.28 9.05 -11.42
N LYS A 81 -13.43 9.49 -11.95
CA LYS A 81 -13.51 10.69 -12.80
C LYS A 81 -13.64 11.98 -11.98
N TYR A 82 -14.26 11.90 -10.80
CA TYR A 82 -14.65 13.10 -10.04
C TYR A 82 -14.23 13.07 -8.57
N PHE A 83 -13.95 11.90 -8.00
CA PHE A 83 -13.76 11.76 -6.56
C PHE A 83 -12.28 11.60 -6.19
N LYS A 84 -11.83 12.40 -5.24
CA LYS A 84 -10.49 12.33 -4.65
C LYS A 84 -10.46 11.39 -3.44
N ALA A 85 -9.31 10.78 -3.18
CA ALA A 85 -9.08 10.00 -1.97
C ALA A 85 -8.10 10.76 -1.07
N ASP A 86 -8.52 11.10 0.13
CA ASP A 86 -7.80 12.00 1.04
C ASP A 86 -6.94 11.23 2.04
N LYS A 87 -5.75 11.78 2.35
CA LYS A 87 -4.80 11.33 3.38
C LYS A 87 -4.51 9.84 3.35
N HIS A 88 -3.95 9.39 2.23
CA HIS A 88 -3.66 7.97 2.07
C HIS A 88 -2.51 7.52 2.98
N VAL A 89 -2.64 6.35 3.59
CA VAL A 89 -1.59 5.67 4.37
C VAL A 89 -1.42 4.27 3.83
N VAL A 90 -0.20 3.95 3.39
CA VAL A 90 0.15 2.63 2.83
C VAL A 90 0.76 1.77 3.92
N MET A 91 0.19 0.59 4.12
CA MET A 91 0.65 -0.37 5.13
C MET A 91 0.92 -1.72 4.49
N LEU A 92 1.98 -2.39 4.95
CA LEU A 92 2.17 -3.82 4.80
C LEU A 92 1.41 -4.49 5.96
N THR A 93 0.31 -5.15 5.65
CA THR A 93 -0.66 -5.67 6.65
C THR A 93 -0.60 -7.17 6.84
N GLY A 94 0.11 -7.86 5.95
CA GLY A 94 0.41 -9.28 6.12
C GLY A 94 1.63 -9.72 5.34
N LEU A 95 2.30 -10.73 5.89
CA LEU A 95 3.41 -11.46 5.29
C LEU A 95 3.17 -12.95 5.52
N TRP A 96 3.35 -13.74 4.48
CA TRP A 96 3.27 -15.20 4.52
C TRP A 96 4.49 -15.78 3.81
N ASN A 97 5.03 -16.85 4.39
CA ASN A 97 6.15 -17.59 3.83
C ASN A 97 5.64 -18.91 3.25
N LEU A 98 6.24 -19.37 2.16
CA LEU A 98 5.94 -20.69 1.62
C LEU A 98 6.64 -21.76 2.46
N VAL A 99 5.86 -22.57 3.18
CA VAL A 99 6.31 -23.69 4.02
C VAL A 99 5.54 -24.93 3.58
N ASN A 100 6.24 -26.02 3.22
CA ASN A 100 5.61 -27.28 2.79
C ASN A 100 4.50 -27.09 1.73
N ASP A 101 4.78 -26.31 0.70
CA ASP A 101 3.86 -25.96 -0.40
C ASP A 101 2.59 -25.19 0.02
N ARG A 102 2.57 -24.60 1.21
CA ARG A 102 1.47 -23.76 1.69
C ARG A 102 1.98 -22.43 2.20
N TYR A 103 1.21 -21.36 1.96
CA TYR A 103 1.51 -20.06 2.53
C TYR A 103 1.06 -20.02 3.98
N GLU A 104 2.03 -19.95 4.89
CA GLU A 104 1.80 -19.81 6.32
C GLU A 104 2.06 -18.36 6.73
N LYS A 105 1.15 -17.79 7.52
CA LYS A 105 1.27 -16.39 7.96
C LYS A 105 2.41 -16.30 8.96
N GLU A 106 3.26 -15.28 8.80
CA GLU A 106 4.30 -14.98 9.77
C GLU A 106 3.64 -14.59 11.11
N GLU A 107 3.82 -15.42 12.15
CA GLU A 107 3.09 -15.29 13.42
C GLU A 107 3.43 -13.99 14.16
N LEU A 108 4.69 -13.56 14.06
CA LEU A 108 5.20 -12.35 14.71
C LEU A 108 5.03 -11.09 13.84
N PHE A 109 4.27 -11.18 12.74
CA PHE A 109 4.06 -10.07 11.84
C PHE A 109 3.10 -9.03 12.41
N GLU A 110 3.62 -7.83 12.71
CA GLU A 110 2.86 -6.61 12.98
C GLU A 110 2.64 -5.79 11.70
N PRO A 111 1.43 -5.24 11.44
CA PRO A 111 1.25 -4.31 10.34
C PRO A 111 2.17 -3.09 10.45
N VAL A 112 2.88 -2.76 9.37
CA VAL A 112 3.85 -1.66 9.33
C VAL A 112 3.54 -0.64 8.26
N ARG A 113 3.81 0.63 8.56
CA ARG A 113 3.65 1.73 7.61
C ARG A 113 4.83 1.76 6.64
N LEU A 114 4.53 1.76 5.35
CA LEU A 114 5.54 1.95 4.31
C LEU A 114 5.91 3.44 4.21
N ASN A 115 7.17 3.70 3.87
CA ASN A 115 7.69 5.04 3.64
C ASN A 115 7.17 5.57 2.30
N SER A 116 5.97 6.14 2.31
CA SER A 116 5.56 7.07 1.26
C SER A 116 6.58 8.19 1.24
N LEU A 117 7.44 8.24 0.21
CA LEU A 117 8.47 9.28 0.03
C LEU A 117 7.95 10.62 0.56
N SER A 118 8.78 11.34 1.32
CA SER A 118 8.44 12.59 2.02
C SER A 118 7.85 13.73 1.15
N TYR A 119 7.61 13.48 -0.13
CA TYR A 119 7.15 14.40 -1.16
C TYR A 119 5.92 13.90 -1.94
N GLY A 120 5.30 12.77 -1.54
CA GLY A 120 4.05 12.30 -2.13
C GLY A 120 2.86 13.18 -1.74
N PRO A 121 1.87 13.38 -2.63
CA PRO A 121 0.66 14.12 -2.28
C PRO A 121 -0.17 13.31 -1.28
N GLU A 122 -0.60 13.92 -0.17
CA GLU A 122 -1.46 13.22 0.79
C GLU A 122 -2.80 12.79 0.17
N THR A 123 -3.32 13.62 -0.75
CA THR A 123 -4.57 13.38 -1.48
C THR A 123 -4.28 12.89 -2.89
N ILE A 124 -4.95 11.79 -3.29
CA ILE A 124 -4.92 11.24 -4.65
C ILE A 124 -6.10 11.79 -5.44
N LEU A 125 -5.82 12.73 -6.35
CA LEU A 125 -6.83 13.35 -7.21
C LEU A 125 -7.43 12.35 -8.22
N PRO A 126 -8.61 12.63 -8.80
CA PRO A 126 -9.15 11.84 -9.90
C PRO A 126 -8.13 11.68 -11.03
N LYS A 127 -8.00 10.46 -11.57
CA LYS A 127 -7.04 10.09 -12.61
C LYS A 127 -5.57 10.28 -12.24
N MET A 128 -5.26 10.48 -10.95
CA MET A 128 -3.90 10.61 -10.47
C MET A 128 -3.29 9.25 -10.12
N ARG A 129 -2.00 9.09 -10.43
CA ARG A 129 -1.18 7.95 -10.02
C ARG A 129 -0.10 8.43 -9.06
N VAL A 130 0.04 7.74 -7.94
CA VAL A 130 1.10 7.97 -6.96
C VAL A 130 1.96 6.71 -6.88
N PHE A 131 3.28 6.89 -6.74
CA PHE A 131 4.20 5.79 -6.55
C PHE A 131 4.74 5.79 -5.11
N THR A 132 4.59 4.66 -4.43
CA THR A 132 5.04 4.48 -3.06
C THR A 132 6.14 3.42 -3.03
N PRO A 133 7.32 3.71 -2.46
CA PRO A 133 8.33 2.70 -2.20
C PRO A 133 7.75 1.52 -1.43
N LEU A 134 8.00 0.33 -1.93
CA LEU A 134 7.65 -0.94 -1.30
C LEU A 134 8.87 -1.51 -0.59
N GLY A 135 9.98 -1.57 -1.32
CA GLY A 135 11.20 -2.20 -0.83
C GLY A 135 12.39 -1.91 -1.73
N ARG A 136 13.55 -2.36 -1.31
CA ARG A 136 14.80 -2.24 -2.03
C ARG A 136 15.67 -3.48 -1.89
N ILE A 137 16.59 -3.65 -2.82
CA ILE A 137 17.73 -4.55 -2.70
C ILE A 137 18.98 -3.70 -2.90
N THR A 138 19.86 -3.74 -1.92
CA THR A 138 21.14 -3.02 -1.87
C THR A 138 22.30 -3.98 -2.12
N HIS A 139 23.45 -3.45 -2.57
CA HIS A 139 24.69 -4.23 -2.63
C HIS A 139 25.09 -4.73 -1.23
N VAL A 140 25.70 -5.92 -1.14
CA VAL A 140 26.11 -6.54 0.14
C VAL A 140 27.07 -5.66 0.95
N ASP A 141 27.98 -4.96 0.28
CA ASP A 141 28.91 -4.05 0.97
C ASP A 141 28.18 -2.89 1.66
N TYR A 142 27.15 -2.33 1.01
CA TYR A 142 26.30 -1.30 1.62
C TYR A 142 25.53 -1.86 2.82
N GLN A 143 24.98 -3.08 2.70
CA GLN A 143 24.26 -3.75 3.79
C GLN A 143 25.14 -3.90 5.03
N LYS A 144 26.35 -4.44 4.83
CA LYS A 144 27.33 -4.67 5.89
C LYS A 144 27.75 -3.38 6.58
N GLN A 145 27.97 -2.33 5.81
CA GLN A 145 28.48 -1.07 6.34
C GLN A 145 27.38 -0.23 7.02
N PHE A 146 26.15 -0.21 6.48
CA PHE A 146 25.15 0.79 6.86
C PHE A 146 23.81 0.24 7.34
N GLU A 147 23.43 -1.00 6.99
CA GLU A 147 22.10 -1.52 7.32
C GLU A 147 22.09 -2.41 8.59
N GLY A 148 23.27 -2.70 9.16
CA GLY A 148 23.46 -3.18 10.54
C GLY A 148 23.01 -4.63 10.84
N TYR A 149 23.33 -5.11 12.06
CA TYR A 149 23.13 -6.50 12.51
C TYR A 149 21.67 -6.92 12.78
N LEU A 150 20.70 -5.99 12.78
CA LEU A 150 19.29 -6.29 13.07
C LEU A 150 18.53 -6.91 11.87
N SER A 151 19.25 -7.47 10.91
CA SER A 151 18.66 -7.85 9.63
C SER A 151 19.41 -8.97 8.91
N GLY A 152 19.07 -10.21 9.27
CA GLY A 152 19.34 -11.40 8.47
C GLY A 152 20.83 -11.67 8.20
N ASP A 153 21.09 -12.49 7.18
CA ASP A 153 22.44 -12.80 6.69
C ASP A 153 22.96 -11.64 5.82
N LEU A 154 23.85 -10.81 6.38
CA LEU A 154 24.46 -9.64 5.71
C LEU A 154 25.47 -10.03 4.61
N ASP A 155 25.85 -11.30 4.53
CA ASP A 155 26.68 -11.80 3.44
C ASP A 155 25.87 -12.10 2.18
N LYS A 156 24.53 -11.99 2.26
CA LYS A 156 23.63 -12.25 1.15
C LYS A 156 22.74 -11.05 0.85
N PRO A 157 22.49 -10.75 -0.44
CA PRO A 157 21.53 -9.73 -0.84
C PRO A 157 20.12 -10.00 -0.30
N GLN A 158 19.55 -9.04 0.43
CA GLN A 158 18.20 -9.13 0.98
C GLN A 158 17.25 -8.17 0.29
N PHE A 159 15.99 -8.58 0.13
CA PHE A 159 14.92 -7.64 -0.17
C PHE A 159 14.42 -7.02 1.13
N ARG A 160 14.54 -5.70 1.26
CA ARG A 160 14.17 -4.93 2.44
C ARG A 160 12.93 -4.11 2.15
N PHE A 161 11.92 -4.17 3.00
CA PHE A 161 10.79 -3.26 2.90
C PHE A 161 11.22 -1.84 3.27
N GLU A 162 10.68 -0.85 2.55
CA GLU A 162 10.93 0.57 2.82
C GLU A 162 9.93 1.04 3.89
N LEU A 163 10.31 0.90 5.15
CA LEU A 163 9.45 1.19 6.30
C LEU A 163 9.60 2.66 6.73
N LYS A 164 8.49 3.29 7.12
CA LYS A 164 8.53 4.62 7.75
C LYS A 164 8.88 4.51 9.24
N ASP A 165 8.30 3.51 9.89
CA ASP A 165 8.43 3.27 11.32
C ASP A 165 9.03 1.87 11.51
N MET A 166 10.04 1.74 12.38
CA MET A 166 10.65 0.44 12.66
C MET A 166 9.72 -0.40 13.56
N PRO A 167 9.29 -1.60 13.12
CA PRO A 167 8.49 -2.51 13.94
C PRO A 167 9.29 -3.08 15.10
N ARG A 168 8.59 -3.57 16.12
CA ARG A 168 9.23 -4.20 17.29
C ARG A 168 9.70 -5.62 17.01
N TRP A 169 8.97 -6.37 16.18
CA TRP A 169 9.14 -7.81 16.03
C TRP A 169 9.38 -8.30 14.60
N ILE A 170 9.26 -7.42 13.61
CA ILE A 170 9.50 -7.77 12.21
C ILE A 170 10.94 -7.45 11.82
N LEU A 171 11.57 -8.44 11.21
CA LEU A 171 12.70 -8.22 10.35
C LEU A 171 12.23 -7.42 9.12
N SER A 172 12.76 -6.21 8.91
CA SER A 172 12.41 -5.33 7.77
C SER A 172 12.82 -5.89 6.41
N HIS A 173 13.07 -7.20 6.30
CA HIS A 173 13.56 -7.88 5.13
C HIS A 173 12.92 -9.26 4.98
N VAL A 174 12.97 -9.77 3.76
CA VAL A 174 12.61 -11.16 3.44
C VAL A 174 13.82 -11.89 2.87
N ALA A 175 13.98 -13.12 3.30
CA ALA A 175 15.00 -14.02 2.78
C ALA A 175 14.72 -14.40 1.32
N PRO A 176 15.69 -15.01 0.62
CA PRO A 176 15.42 -15.64 -0.66
C PRO A 176 14.34 -16.72 -0.52
N GLY A 177 13.38 -16.75 -1.45
CA GLY A 177 12.25 -17.66 -1.41
C GLY A 177 11.00 -17.13 -2.10
N LYS A 178 9.89 -17.83 -1.86
CA LYS A 178 8.55 -17.42 -2.26
C LYS A 178 7.80 -16.88 -1.04
N HIS A 179 7.27 -15.70 -1.18
CA HIS A 179 6.52 -15.01 -0.14
C HIS A 179 5.22 -14.48 -0.75
N LEU A 180 4.22 -14.32 0.11
CA LEU A 180 3.01 -13.58 -0.18
C LEU A 180 2.97 -12.42 0.78
N PHE A 181 2.56 -11.24 0.32
CA PHE A 181 2.37 -10.10 1.18
C PHE A 181 1.10 -9.34 0.81
N GLU A 182 0.53 -8.64 1.79
CA GLU A 182 -0.68 -7.85 1.63
C GLU A 182 -0.37 -6.38 1.88
N ILE A 183 -0.82 -5.55 0.94
CA ILE A 183 -0.73 -4.11 1.03
C ILE A 183 -2.14 -3.58 1.22
N THR A 184 -2.34 -2.82 2.28
CA THR A 184 -3.58 -2.09 2.52
C THR A 184 -3.31 -0.60 2.47
N VAL A 185 -4.10 0.12 1.68
CA VAL A 185 -4.10 1.58 1.65
C VAL A 185 -5.34 2.07 2.38
N TYR A 186 -5.11 2.81 3.47
CA TYR A 186 -6.12 3.47 4.26
C TYR A 186 -6.32 4.90 3.77
N PHE A 187 -7.54 5.42 3.92
CA PHE A 187 -7.93 6.77 3.53
C PHE A 187 -8.90 7.32 4.58
N ASP A 188 -8.98 8.66 4.69
CA ASP A 188 -9.90 9.29 5.63
C ASP A 188 -11.37 9.24 5.14
N ASN A 189 -11.59 9.22 3.82
CA ASN A 189 -12.90 9.45 3.21
C ASN A 189 -13.48 8.26 2.43
N ILE A 190 -12.78 7.13 2.38
CA ILE A 190 -13.24 5.89 1.76
C ILE A 190 -12.78 4.65 2.55
N PRO A 191 -13.47 3.51 2.40
CA PRO A 191 -13.00 2.24 2.97
C PRO A 191 -11.57 1.88 2.51
N PRO A 192 -10.79 1.16 3.33
CA PRO A 192 -9.45 0.71 2.95
C PRO A 192 -9.48 -0.21 1.74
N VAL A 193 -8.46 -0.11 0.90
CA VAL A 193 -8.28 -0.99 -0.27
C VAL A 193 -7.09 -1.89 -0.03
N SER A 194 -7.28 -3.19 -0.18
CA SER A 194 -6.21 -4.18 0.00
C SER A 194 -5.91 -4.93 -1.29
N LYS A 195 -4.64 -5.26 -1.50
CA LYS A 195 -4.18 -6.10 -2.61
C LYS A 195 -3.06 -7.02 -2.13
N LYS A 196 -3.14 -8.28 -2.55
CA LYS A 196 -2.11 -9.28 -2.28
C LYS A 196 -1.15 -9.39 -3.44
N PHE A 197 0.09 -9.71 -3.11
CA PHE A 197 1.18 -9.86 -4.06
C PHE A 197 2.01 -11.08 -3.71
N GLU A 198 2.35 -11.87 -4.72
CA GLU A 198 3.39 -12.88 -4.62
C GLU A 198 4.74 -12.24 -4.93
N LEU A 199 5.73 -12.55 -4.09
CA LEU A 199 7.13 -12.22 -4.28
C LEU A 199 7.91 -13.52 -4.45
N PHE A 200 8.69 -13.60 -5.51
CA PHE A 200 9.77 -14.57 -5.63
C PHE A 200 11.10 -13.84 -5.63
N TRP A 201 11.99 -14.21 -4.71
CA TRP A 201 13.35 -13.67 -4.62
C TRP A 201 14.37 -14.79 -4.67
N SER A 202 15.26 -14.78 -5.67
CA SER A 202 16.28 -15.83 -5.83
C SER A 202 17.46 -15.70 -4.85
N GLY A 203 17.68 -14.52 -4.26
CA GLY A 203 18.85 -14.22 -3.44
C GLY A 203 20.14 -13.93 -4.21
N ARG A 204 20.09 -13.90 -5.55
CA ARG A 204 21.25 -13.61 -6.39
C ARG A 204 21.30 -12.13 -6.74
N TRP A 205 22.51 -11.54 -6.64
CA TRP A 205 22.77 -10.17 -7.07
C TRP A 205 23.38 -10.14 -8.47
N PRO A 206 22.65 -9.68 -9.50
CA PRO A 206 23.22 -9.39 -10.81
C PRO A 206 23.69 -7.94 -10.92
N GLU A 207 24.57 -7.69 -11.89
CA GLU A 207 25.09 -6.34 -12.18
C GLU A 207 24.13 -5.50 -13.05
N SER A 208 23.26 -6.13 -13.84
CA SER A 208 22.37 -5.45 -14.78
C SER A 208 20.92 -5.38 -14.31
N TYR A 209 20.19 -4.38 -14.83
CA TYR A 209 18.78 -4.17 -14.49
C TYR A 209 17.90 -5.32 -14.99
N GLU A 210 18.09 -5.73 -16.23
CA GLU A 210 17.31 -6.77 -16.90
C GLU A 210 17.48 -8.12 -16.19
N GLU A 211 18.68 -8.43 -15.70
CA GLU A 211 18.92 -9.64 -14.92
C GLU A 211 18.31 -9.53 -13.52
N MET A 212 18.37 -8.35 -12.88
CA MET A 212 17.73 -8.15 -11.57
C MET A 212 16.23 -8.44 -11.65
N LEU A 213 15.55 -7.99 -12.71
CA LEU A 213 14.12 -8.24 -12.90
C LEU A 213 13.77 -9.73 -13.09
N LYS A 214 14.73 -10.59 -13.42
CA LYS A 214 14.56 -12.05 -13.46
C LYS A 214 14.82 -12.70 -12.09
N GLN A 215 15.70 -12.10 -11.28
CA GLN A 215 16.06 -12.60 -9.96
C GLN A 215 14.99 -12.29 -8.91
N ILE A 216 14.27 -11.18 -9.05
CA ILE A 216 13.13 -10.81 -8.21
C ILE A 216 11.88 -10.58 -9.06
N VAL A 217 10.80 -11.28 -8.73
CA VAL A 217 9.52 -11.19 -9.45
C VAL A 217 8.41 -10.90 -8.46
N ILE A 218 7.67 -9.80 -8.66
CA ILE A 218 6.48 -9.46 -7.88
C ILE A 218 5.25 -9.53 -8.78
N LYS A 219 4.21 -10.24 -8.36
CA LYS A 219 2.96 -10.42 -9.11
C LYS A 219 1.76 -10.08 -8.25
N ALA A 220 0.84 -9.30 -8.79
CA ALA A 220 -0.44 -9.03 -8.15
C ALA A 220 -1.38 -10.24 -8.27
N LEU A 221 -2.09 -10.58 -7.19
CA LEU A 221 -3.13 -11.62 -7.15
C LEU A 221 -4.52 -11.03 -7.27
#